data_AF-A0A141RNC0-F1
#
_entry.id   AF-A0A141RNC0-F1
#
_cell.length_a   1.000
_cell.length_b   1.000
_cell.length_c   1.000
_cell.angle_alpha   90.00
_cell.angle_beta   90.00
_cell.angle_gamma   90.00
#
_symmetry.space_group_name_H-M   'P 1'
#
loop_
_entity.id
_entity.type
_entity.pdbx_description
1 polymer ?
#
loop_
_entity_poly.entity_id
_entity_poly.type
_entity_poly.pdbx_seq_one_letter_code
_entity_poly.pdbx_strand_id
1 'polypeptide(L)'
;IRPAWIWNTWNQTGLELGWFKQQNKTQQGVTLNESAYKTTLWHALKVGESILGSRPEIRFYGTYINILDNELSNFKFNENSKNEFMAGIQVEVWW
;
A
#
# COMPACT_ATOMS: atom_id res chain seq x y z
N ILE A 1 0.06 -0.96 9.58
CA ILE A 1 1.33 -0.58 10.26
C ILE A 1 2.36 -0.18 9.21
N ARG A 2 3.33 0.67 9.56
CA ARG A 2 4.40 1.09 8.62
C ARG A 2 5.77 1.20 9.33
N PRO A 3 6.42 0.09 9.71
CA PRO A 3 7.79 0.14 10.19
C PRO A 3 8.74 0.64 9.09
N ALA A 4 9.70 1.47 9.49
CA ALA A 4 10.79 1.92 8.63
C ALA A 4 12.12 1.65 9.34
N TRP A 5 13.07 1.12 8.59
CA TRP A 5 14.46 0.94 8.96
C TRP A 5 15.30 2.01 8.28
N ILE A 6 15.94 2.85 9.09
CA ILE A 6 16.82 3.92 8.61
C ILE A 6 18.23 3.35 8.54
N TRP A 7 18.78 3.26 7.34
CA TRP A 7 20.15 2.77 7.14
C TRP A 7 21.15 3.90 7.40
N ASN A 8 20.86 5.09 6.87
CA ASN A 8 21.61 6.32 7.16
C ASN A 8 20.72 7.55 6.85
N THR A 9 21.31 8.74 6.94
CA THR A 9 20.70 10.05 6.62
C THR A 9 20.06 10.13 5.23
N TRP A 10 20.52 9.32 4.29
CA TRP A 10 20.20 9.38 2.87
C TRP A 10 19.34 8.22 2.37
N ASN A 11 19.20 7.12 3.12
CA ASN A 11 18.38 5.98 2.70
C ASN A 11 17.65 5.25 3.83
N GLN A 12 16.43 4.81 3.52
CA GLN A 12 15.56 4.05 4.42
C GLN A 12 14.82 2.97 3.64
N THR A 13 14.62 1.81 4.28
CA THR A 13 13.70 0.78 3.78
C THR A 13 12.52 0.73 4.73
N GLY A 14 11.31 0.72 4.22
CA GLY A 14 10.15 0.45 5.05
C GLY A 14 9.24 -0.59 4.47
N LEU A 15 8.44 -1.14 5.37
CA LEU A 15 7.39 -2.09 5.05
C LEU A 15 6.08 -1.45 5.48
N GLU A 16 5.08 -1.51 4.63
CA GLU A 16 3.71 -1.12 4.93
C GLU A 16 2.83 -2.36 4.85
N LEU A 17 2.10 -2.61 5.92
CA LEU A 17 1.10 -3.66 6.00
C LEU A 17 -0.23 -2.98 6.30
N GLY A 18 -1.16 -3.07 5.36
CA GLY A 18 -2.54 -2.61 5.50
C GLY A 18 -3.49 -3.78 5.39
N TRP A 19 -4.50 -3.82 6.25
CA TRP A 19 -5.65 -4.71 6.09
C TRP A 19 -6.89 -3.84 6.10
N PHE A 20 -7.73 -3.98 5.08
CA PHE A 20 -9.05 -3.38 5.07
C PHE A 20 -10.13 -4.46 5.18
N LYS A 21 -11.17 -4.14 5.94
CA LYS A 21 -12.42 -4.90 6.00
C LYS A 21 -13.56 -3.90 5.97
N GLN A 22 -14.39 -3.99 4.96
CA GLN A 22 -15.58 -3.19 4.76
C GLN A 22 -16.78 -4.13 4.75
N GLN A 23 -17.79 -3.81 5.55
CA GLN A 23 -19.06 -4.52 5.55
C GLN A 23 -20.13 -3.53 5.13
N ASN A 24 -20.94 -3.89 4.14
CA ASN A 24 -22.03 -3.05 3.68
C ASN A 24 -23.32 -3.86 3.66
N LYS A 25 -24.39 -3.26 4.19
CA LYS A 25 -25.71 -3.86 4.19
C LYS A 25 -26.51 -3.27 3.05
N THR A 26 -26.90 -4.11 2.11
CA THR A 26 -27.82 -3.72 1.04
C THR A 26 -29.19 -3.35 1.61
N GLN A 27 -29.98 -2.57 0.87
CA GLN A 27 -31.34 -2.19 1.26
C GLN A 27 -32.28 -3.40 1.46
N GLN A 28 -31.88 -4.57 0.94
CA GLN A 28 -32.59 -5.85 1.05
C GLN A 28 -32.14 -6.69 2.27
N GLY A 29 -31.26 -6.16 3.13
CA GLY A 29 -30.81 -6.82 4.36
C GLY A 29 -29.64 -7.80 4.19
N VAL A 30 -29.13 -8.00 2.97
CA VAL A 30 -27.94 -8.82 2.70
C VAL A 30 -26.69 -8.06 3.14
N THR A 31 -25.87 -8.69 3.98
CA THR A 31 -24.57 -8.16 4.41
C THR A 31 -23.51 -8.66 3.44
N LEU A 32 -22.90 -7.74 2.70
CA LEU A 32 -21.78 -8.03 1.81
C LEU A 32 -20.49 -7.66 2.55
N ASN A 33 -19.47 -8.51 2.46
CA ASN A 33 -18.16 -8.24 3.02
C ASN A 33 -17.13 -8.03 1.89
N GLU A 34 -16.29 -7.02 2.07
CA GLU A 34 -15.10 -6.79 1.27
C GLU A 34 -13.89 -6.75 2.20
N SER A 35 -12.90 -7.57 1.94
CA SER A 35 -11.68 -7.53 2.73
C SER A 35 -10.48 -7.83 1.86
N ALA A 36 -9.40 -7.06 2.04
CA ALA A 36 -8.13 -7.34 1.39
C ALA A 36 -6.99 -6.86 2.25
N TYR A 37 -5.84 -7.51 2.08
CA TYR A 37 -4.60 -7.05 2.65
C TYR A 37 -3.68 -6.52 1.56
N LYS A 38 -2.94 -5.49 1.94
CA LYS A 38 -1.95 -4.81 1.13
C LYS A 38 -0.62 -4.86 1.86
N THR A 39 0.39 -5.37 1.18
CA THR A 39 1.77 -5.35 1.64
C THR A 39 2.59 -4.54 0.66
N THR A 40 3.18 -3.43 1.11
CA THR A 40 4.06 -2.60 0.29
C THR A 40 5.45 -2.58 0.91
N LEU A 41 6.43 -3.12 0.21
CA LEU A 41 7.84 -2.93 0.54
C LEU A 41 8.34 -1.71 -0.24
N TRP A 42 9.02 -0.79 0.44
CA TRP A 42 9.55 0.40 -0.20
C TRP A 42 10.98 0.70 0.26
N HIS A 43 11.79 1.21 -0.65
CA HIS A 43 13.13 1.73 -0.39
C HIS A 43 13.18 3.17 -0.88
N ALA A 44 13.50 4.09 0.01
CA ALA A 44 13.54 5.51 -0.31
C ALA A 44 14.95 6.09 -0.12
N LEU A 45 15.36 6.88 -1.12
CA LEU A 45 16.52 7.75 -1.09
C LEU A 45 16.04 9.17 -0.79
N LYS A 46 16.61 9.80 0.23
CA LYS A 46 16.25 11.14 0.68
C LYS A 46 17.50 11.96 0.96
N VAL A 47 17.34 13.26 1.11
CA VAL A 47 18.46 14.21 1.33
C VAL A 47 18.61 14.66 2.80
N GLY A 48 17.99 13.97 3.76
CA GLY A 48 18.13 14.29 5.18
C GLY A 48 17.43 13.29 6.12
N GLU A 49 17.82 13.24 7.39
CA GLU A 49 17.34 12.25 8.39
C GLU A 49 15.86 12.35 8.75
N SER A 50 15.25 13.53 8.57
CA SER A 50 13.85 13.73 8.97
C SER A 50 12.85 13.02 8.06
N ILE A 51 11.98 12.19 8.65
CA ILE A 51 10.85 11.53 7.98
C ILE A 51 9.78 12.55 7.50
N LEU A 52 9.70 13.73 8.12
CA LEU A 52 8.63 14.70 7.87
C LEU A 52 9.06 15.93 7.07
N GLY A 53 10.37 16.20 6.96
CA GLY A 53 10.88 17.45 6.37
C GLY A 53 11.91 17.29 5.26
N SER A 54 12.52 16.11 5.09
CA SER A 54 13.63 15.94 4.14
C SER A 54 13.11 15.52 2.76
N ARG A 55 12.76 16.49 1.93
CA ARG A 55 12.52 16.28 0.48
C ARG A 55 13.49 17.09 -0.35
N PRO A 56 13.86 16.63 -1.56
CA PRO A 56 13.29 15.54 -2.37
C PRO A 56 13.44 14.11 -1.80
N GLU A 57 12.44 13.26 -2.06
CA GLU A 57 12.48 11.82 -1.79
C GLU A 57 12.20 11.03 -3.09
N ILE A 58 13.05 10.05 -3.39
CA ILE A 58 12.85 9.06 -4.45
C ILE A 58 12.55 7.73 -3.78
N ARG A 59 11.39 7.14 -4.06
CA ARG A 59 10.92 5.88 -3.47
C ARG A 59 10.69 4.83 -4.54
N PHE A 60 11.39 3.72 -4.40
CA PHE A 60 11.13 2.47 -5.10
C PHE A 60 10.14 1.67 -4.26
N TYR A 61 9.08 1.14 -4.85
CA TYR A 61 8.10 0.37 -4.11
C TYR A 61 7.63 -0.85 -4.91
N GLY A 62 7.41 -1.93 -4.18
CA GLY A 62 6.70 -3.12 -4.63
C GLY A 62 5.49 -3.33 -3.73
N THR A 63 4.30 -3.30 -4.30
CA THR A 63 3.03 -3.50 -3.60
C THR A 63 2.39 -4.79 -4.06
N TYR A 64 2.02 -5.62 -3.09
CA TYR A 64 1.22 -6.81 -3.28
C TYR A 64 -0.14 -6.59 -2.61
N ILE A 65 -1.22 -6.75 -3.37
CA ILE A 65 -2.59 -6.68 -2.86
C ILE A 65 -3.27 -8.01 -3.12
N ASN A 66 -4.01 -8.51 -2.14
CA ASN A 66 -4.76 -9.76 -2.24
C ASN A 66 -6.13 -9.58 -1.59
N ILE A 67 -7.17 -9.79 -2.39
CA ILE A 67 -8.57 -9.69 -2.02
C ILE A 67 -9.03 -11.03 -1.44
N LEU A 68 -9.37 -11.01 -0.15
CA LEU A 68 -9.87 -12.14 0.60
C LEU A 68 -11.37 -12.32 0.32
N ASP A 69 -12.15 -11.27 0.58
CA ASP A 69 -13.60 -11.22 0.36
C ASP A 69 -13.93 -10.11 -0.63
N ASN A 70 -14.80 -10.38 -1.59
CA ASN A 70 -15.13 -9.46 -2.66
C ASN A 70 -16.62 -9.51 -3.01
N GLU A 71 -17.45 -9.53 -1.98
CA GLU A 71 -18.89 -9.69 -2.16
C GLU A 71 -19.58 -8.36 -2.51
N LEU A 72 -18.93 -7.23 -2.23
CA LEU A 72 -19.45 -5.88 -2.52
C LEU A 72 -19.22 -5.44 -3.96
N SER A 73 -17.95 -5.43 -4.39
CA SER A 73 -17.54 -4.77 -5.63
C SER A 73 -17.38 -5.73 -6.81
N ASN A 74 -17.27 -7.05 -6.55
CA ASN A 74 -16.86 -8.05 -7.55
C ASN A 74 -15.58 -7.65 -8.31
N PHE A 75 -14.74 -6.82 -7.68
CA PHE A 75 -13.59 -6.20 -8.33
C PHE A 75 -12.51 -7.24 -8.59
N LYS A 76 -12.31 -7.61 -9.85
CA LYS A 76 -11.29 -8.58 -10.25
C LYS A 76 -10.12 -7.81 -10.81
N PHE A 77 -8.93 -8.10 -10.30
CA PHE A 77 -7.71 -7.67 -10.97
C PHE A 77 -7.57 -8.38 -12.31
N ASN A 78 -6.62 -7.92 -13.13
CA ASN A 78 -6.45 -8.41 -14.50
C ASN A 78 -6.40 -9.95 -14.54
N GLU A 79 -7.02 -10.54 -15.56
CA GLU A 79 -7.14 -12.00 -15.74
C GLU A 79 -7.91 -12.75 -14.62
N ASN A 80 -8.88 -12.11 -13.95
CA ASN A 80 -9.74 -12.77 -12.96
C ASN A 80 -8.98 -13.26 -11.70
N SER A 81 -7.79 -12.70 -11.47
CA SER A 81 -6.97 -12.98 -10.28
C SER A 81 -7.47 -12.17 -9.07
N LYS A 82 -7.43 -12.79 -7.89
CA LYS A 82 -7.70 -12.13 -6.60
C LYS A 82 -6.51 -11.32 -6.09
N ASN A 83 -5.36 -11.45 -6.73
CA ASN A 83 -4.09 -10.89 -6.27
C ASN A 83 -3.44 -10.10 -7.40
N GLU A 84 -2.85 -8.96 -7.06
CA GLU A 84 -2.06 -8.15 -7.98
C GLU A 84 -0.75 -7.73 -7.33
N PHE A 85 0.31 -7.77 -8.13
CA PHE A 85 1.62 -7.25 -7.77
C PHE A 85 1.94 -6.06 -8.67
N MET A 86 2.31 -4.95 -8.05
CA MET A 86 2.68 -3.71 -8.71
C MET A 86 4.06 -3.29 -8.24
N ALA A 87 4.95 -2.94 -9.15
CA ALA A 87 6.23 -2.34 -8.81
C ALA A 87 6.37 -0.99 -9.54
N GLY A 88 6.98 -0.02 -8.87
CA GLY A 88 7.09 1.33 -9.41
C GLY A 88 8.13 2.18 -8.71
N ILE A 89 8.37 3.34 -9.32
CA ILE A 89 9.22 4.39 -8.79
C ILE A 89 8.34 5.63 -8.64
N GLN A 90 8.36 6.22 -7.45
CA GLN A 90 7.68 7.46 -7.15
C GLN A 90 8.71 8.49 -6.69
N VAL A 91 8.61 9.70 -7.21
CA VAL A 91 9.38 10.85 -6.72
C VAL A 91 8.38 11.82 -6.13
N GLU A 92 8.68 12.34 -4.94
CA GLU A 92 7.82 13.33 -4.31
C GLU A 92 8.69 14.46 -3.74
N VAL A 93 8.31 15.69 -4.11
CA VAL A 93 9.05 16.93 -3.89
C VAL A 93 8.05 18.01 -3.50
N TRP A 94 8.40 18.82 -2.50
CA TRP A 94 7.68 20.04 -2.13
C TRP A 94 8.70 21.12 -1.74
N TRP A 95 8.35 22.40 -1.86
CA TRP A 95 9.18 23.56 -1.51
C TRP A 95 8.46 24.49 -0.54
#